data_AF-A0A7G8ED19-F1
#
_entry.id   AF-A0A7G8ED19-F1
#
_cell.length_a   1.000
_cell.length_b   1.000
_cell.length_c   1.000
_cell.angle_alpha   90.00
_cell.angle_beta   90.00
_cell.angle_gamma   90.00
#
_symmetry.space_group_name_H-M   'P 1'
#
loop_
_entity.id
_entity.type
_entity.pdbx_description
1 polymer ?
#
loop_
_entity_poly.entity_id
_entity_poly.type
_entity_poly.pdbx_seq_one_letter_code
_entity_poly.pdbx_strand_id
1 'polypeptide(L)'
;MALERDPQLLEYAFSKNIILTFPTSLLAILKGLAMTIQQAEIAKNIDEIQAQAVELHKRFSIFIDKFNDIGSNLTRLNKSFNAAVGSAQSRLLPQGRRFAELAGQSGEIDVSDQIDEVVREIEVGE
;
A
#
# COMPACT_ATOMS: atom_id res chain seq x y z
N MET A 1 -57.56 24.35 -8.87
CA MET A 1 -56.44 24.98 -8.12
C MET A 1 -56.29 26.44 -8.56
N ALA A 2 -55.69 27.33 -7.75
CA ALA A 2 -55.60 28.77 -8.07
C ALA A 2 -55.01 29.05 -9.47
N LEU A 3 -54.04 28.24 -9.90
CA LEU A 3 -53.41 28.32 -11.22
C LEU A 3 -54.32 27.94 -12.41
N GLU A 4 -55.34 27.10 -12.18
CA GLU A 4 -56.36 26.77 -13.20
C GLU A 4 -57.38 27.89 -13.35
N ARG A 5 -57.49 28.75 -12.32
CA ARG A 5 -58.43 29.88 -12.27
C ARG A 5 -57.79 31.16 -12.82
N ASP A 6 -56.49 31.33 -12.58
CA ASP A 6 -55.69 32.45 -13.05
C ASP A 6 -54.32 31.95 -13.54
N PRO A 7 -54.14 31.78 -14.87
CA PRO A 7 -52.88 31.37 -15.47
C PRO A 7 -51.77 32.43 -15.34
N GLN A 8 -52.10 33.72 -15.22
CA GLN A 8 -51.11 34.80 -15.13
C GLN A 8 -50.36 34.81 -13.79
N LEU A 9 -50.88 34.10 -12.80
CA LEU A 9 -50.26 33.96 -11.48
C LEU A 9 -48.85 33.36 -11.54
N LEU A 10 -48.57 32.48 -12.51
CA LEU A 10 -47.24 31.89 -12.72
C LEU A 10 -46.23 32.95 -13.18
N GLU A 11 -46.61 33.75 -14.18
CA GLU A 11 -45.78 34.80 -14.76
C GLU A 11 -45.55 35.93 -13.76
N TYR A 12 -46.57 36.27 -12.99
CA TYR A 12 -46.46 37.22 -11.88
C TYR A 12 -45.49 36.74 -10.81
N ALA A 13 -45.60 35.48 -10.37
CA ALA A 13 -44.72 34.90 -9.36
C ALA A 13 -43.26 34.86 -9.85
N PHE A 14 -43.02 34.43 -11.09
CA PHE A 14 -41.66 34.43 -11.66
C PHE A 14 -41.09 35.85 -11.79
N SER A 15 -41.89 36.86 -12.14
CA SER A 15 -41.43 38.26 -12.16
C SER A 15 -40.95 38.78 -10.80
N LYS A 16 -41.37 38.11 -9.71
CA LYS A 16 -40.99 38.40 -8.33
C LYS A 16 -39.93 37.44 -7.77
N ASN A 17 -39.35 36.57 -8.60
CA ASN A 17 -38.46 35.48 -8.18
C ASN A 17 -39.11 34.50 -7.20
N ILE A 18 -40.42 34.31 -7.30
CA ILE A 18 -41.20 33.37 -6.47
C ILE A 18 -41.54 32.16 -7.34
N ILE A 19 -41.14 30.96 -6.91
CA ILE A 19 -41.52 29.71 -7.55
C ILE A 19 -42.77 29.16 -6.86
N LEU A 20 -43.88 29.11 -7.58
CA LEU A 20 -45.07 28.43 -7.11
C LEU A 20 -44.83 26.93 -7.11
N THR A 21 -45.01 26.30 -5.95
CA THR A 21 -44.65 24.90 -5.74
C THR A 21 -45.77 24.13 -5.07
N PHE A 22 -45.88 22.85 -5.42
CA PHE A 22 -46.66 21.87 -4.66
C PHE A 22 -45.74 21.16 -3.67
N PRO A 23 -46.26 20.58 -2.57
CA PRO A 23 -45.42 19.93 -1.56
C PRO A 23 -44.41 18.92 -2.13
N THR A 24 -44.79 18.21 -3.19
CA THR A 24 -43.93 17.26 -3.92
C THR A 24 -42.82 17.93 -4.73
N SER A 25 -43.13 19.02 -5.43
CA SER A 25 -42.16 19.79 -6.23
C SER A 25 -41.12 20.48 -5.34
N LEU A 26 -41.52 20.99 -4.17
CA LEU A 26 -40.59 21.59 -3.21
C LEU A 26 -39.59 20.54 -2.67
N LEU A 27 -40.11 19.36 -2.31
CA LEU A 27 -39.27 18.25 -1.83
C LEU A 27 -38.25 17.82 -2.89
N ALA A 28 -38.63 17.79 -4.17
CA ALA A 28 -37.73 17.47 -5.28
C ALA A 28 -36.61 18.52 -5.42
N ILE A 29 -36.94 19.81 -5.34
CA ILE A 29 -35.96 20.92 -5.42
C ILE A 29 -34.98 20.86 -4.24
N LEU A 30 -35.49 20.69 -3.02
CA LEU A 30 -34.66 20.59 -1.81
C LEU A 30 -33.74 19.37 -1.85
N LYS A 31 -34.21 18.24 -2.37
CA LYS A 31 -33.38 17.04 -2.56
C LYS A 31 -32.28 17.28 -3.59
N GLY A 32 -32.59 17.94 -4.71
CA GLY A 32 -31.58 18.34 -5.70
C GLY A 32 -30.53 19.30 -5.13
N LEU A 33 -30.94 20.26 -4.31
CA LEU A 33 -30.04 21.18 -3.62
C LEU A 33 -29.14 20.45 -2.62
N ALA A 34 -29.70 19.55 -1.79
CA ALA A 34 -28.94 18.74 -0.85
C ALA A 34 -27.89 17.86 -1.57
N MET A 35 -28.26 17.24 -2.70
CA MET A 35 -27.32 16.48 -3.52
C MET A 35 -26.21 17.37 -4.11
N THR A 36 -26.54 18.61 -4.51
CA THR A 36 -25.56 19.57 -5.04
C THR A 36 -24.55 20.00 -3.97
N ILE A 37 -25.02 20.26 -2.74
CA ILE A 37 -24.15 20.60 -1.59
C ILE A 37 -23.23 19.42 -1.25
N GLN A 38 -23.76 18.20 -1.22
CA GLN A 38 -22.97 17.00 -0.95
C GLN A 38 -21.90 16.74 -2.03
N GLN A 39 -22.24 16.96 -3.31
CA GLN A 39 -21.27 16.87 -4.40
C GLN A 39 -20.19 17.96 -4.29
N ALA A 40 -20.55 19.17 -3.89
CA ALA A 40 -19.59 20.25 -3.68
C ALA A 40 -18.63 19.96 -2.52
N GLU A 41 -19.10 19.35 -1.42
CA GLU A 41 -18.25 18.91 -0.31
C GLU A 41 -17.27 17.80 -0.73
N ILE A 42 -17.72 16.84 -1.55
CA ILE A 42 -16.86 15.79 -2.11
C ILE A 42 -15.81 16.38 -3.06
N ALA A 43 -16.19 17.38 -3.87
CA ALA A 43 -15.28 18.03 -4.81
C ALA A 43 -14.24 18.92 -4.13
N LYS A 44 -14.55 19.49 -2.96
CA LYS A 44 -13.71 20.48 -2.26
C LYS A 44 -12.34 19.96 -1.81
N ASN A 45 -12.17 18.64 -1.71
CA ASN A 45 -10.93 18.01 -1.25
C ASN A 45 -10.15 17.25 -2.34
N ILE A 46 -10.53 17.35 -3.62
CA ILE A 46 -9.85 16.59 -4.69
C ILE A 46 -8.38 17.01 -4.83
N ASP A 47 -8.08 18.31 -4.77
CA ASP A 47 -6.70 18.81 -4.88
C ASP A 47 -5.82 18.33 -3.71
N GLU A 48 -6.38 18.32 -2.49
CA GLU A 48 -5.68 17.84 -1.30
C GLU A 48 -5.46 16.32 -1.35
N ILE A 49 -6.48 15.56 -1.77
CA ILE A 49 -6.37 14.11 -1.98
C ILE A 49 -5.32 13.79 -3.04
N GLN A 50 -5.29 14.54 -4.15
CA GLN A 50 -4.28 14.36 -5.20
C GLN A 50 -2.86 14.65 -4.68
N ALA A 51 -2.69 15.75 -3.94
CA ALA A 51 -1.40 16.09 -3.33
C ALA A 51 -0.93 15.00 -2.35
N GLN A 52 -1.83 14.51 -1.49
CA GLN A 52 -1.53 13.42 -0.55
C GLN A 52 -1.24 12.10 -1.28
N ALA A 53 -1.94 11.79 -2.38
CA ALA A 53 -1.68 10.59 -3.17
C ALA A 53 -0.30 10.61 -3.84
N VAL A 54 0.11 11.77 -4.38
CA VAL A 54 1.45 11.94 -4.96
C VAL A 54 2.54 11.78 -3.90
N GLU A 55 2.36 12.40 -2.73
CA GLU A 55 3.31 12.27 -1.62
C GLU A 55 3.37 10.83 -1.08
N LEU A 56 2.23 10.14 -0.97
CA LEU A 56 2.17 8.74 -0.59
C LEU A 56 2.92 7.85 -1.59
N HIS A 57 2.68 8.03 -2.90
CA HIS A 57 3.37 7.29 -3.95
C HIS A 57 4.89 7.48 -3.83
N LYS A 58 5.36 8.72 -3.69
CA LYS A 58 6.78 9.03 -3.50
C LYS A 58 7.39 8.32 -2.29
N ARG A 59 6.69 8.34 -1.14
CA ARG A 59 7.14 7.64 0.08
C ARG A 59 7.19 6.13 -0.12
N PHE A 60 6.21 5.57 -0.82
CA PHE A 60 6.15 4.15 -1.11
C PHE A 60 7.32 3.73 -2.02
N SER A 61 7.64 4.51 -3.05
CA SER A 61 8.81 4.25 -3.91
C SER A 61 10.12 4.22 -3.09
N ILE A 62 10.34 5.22 -2.23
CA ILE A 62 11.55 5.27 -1.37
C ILE A 62 11.59 4.06 -0.43
N PHE A 63 10.45 3.65 0.12
CA PHE A 63 10.37 2.47 0.98
C PHE A 63 10.73 1.18 0.23
N ILE A 64 10.18 0.99 -0.98
CA ILE A 64 10.50 -0.17 -1.83
C ILE A 64 11.99 -0.22 -2.16
N ASP A 65 12.63 0.92 -2.46
CA ASP A 65 14.08 0.95 -2.69
C ASP A 65 14.86 0.46 -1.46
N LYS A 66 14.48 0.90 -0.26
CA LYS A 66 15.10 0.40 0.99
C LYS A 66 14.85 -1.07 1.23
N PHE A 67 13.67 -1.56 0.86
CA PHE A 67 13.35 -2.98 0.97
C PHE A 67 14.18 -3.83 0.01
N ASN A 68 14.38 -3.36 -1.22
CA ASN A 68 15.25 -4.00 -2.21
C ASN A 68 16.72 -4.02 -1.74
N ASP A 69 17.21 -2.93 -1.16
CA ASP A 69 18.53 -2.85 -0.54
C ASP A 69 18.71 -3.95 0.53
N ILE A 70 17.71 -4.15 1.39
CA ILE A 70 17.71 -5.21 2.41
C ILE A 70 17.80 -6.59 1.78
N GLY A 71 16.98 -6.88 0.76
CA GLY A 71 17.03 -8.16 0.04
C GLY A 71 18.43 -8.44 -0.52
N SER A 72 19.05 -7.45 -1.14
CA SER A 72 20.41 -7.59 -1.69
C SER A 72 21.47 -7.85 -0.62
N ASN A 73 21.33 -7.23 0.57
CA ASN A 73 22.22 -7.45 1.70
C ASN A 73 22.05 -8.85 2.30
N LEU A 74 20.81 -9.35 2.38
CA LEU A 74 20.55 -10.70 2.85
C LEU A 74 21.15 -11.76 1.92
N THR A 75 21.06 -11.56 0.60
CA THR A 75 21.74 -12.42 -0.39
C THR A 75 23.26 -12.42 -0.20
N ARG A 76 23.87 -11.25 0.06
CA ARG A 76 25.31 -11.14 0.37
C ARG A 76 25.68 -11.86 1.67
N LEU A 77 24.85 -11.74 2.71
CA LEU A 77 25.04 -12.42 3.98
C LEU A 77 24.98 -13.93 3.81
N ASN A 78 23.96 -14.45 3.14
CA ASN A 78 23.82 -15.89 2.84
C ASN A 78 25.03 -16.43 2.07
N LYS A 79 25.51 -15.71 1.05
CA LYS A 79 26.72 -16.10 0.33
C LYS A 79 27.95 -16.19 1.24
N SER A 80 28.11 -15.22 2.15
CA SER A 80 29.24 -15.18 3.09
C SER A 80 29.15 -16.29 4.13
N PHE A 81 27.94 -16.57 4.63
CA PHE A 81 27.66 -17.67 5.54
C PHE A 81 27.99 -19.03 4.89
N ASN A 82 27.48 -19.27 3.67
CA ASN A 82 27.74 -20.51 2.94
C ASN A 82 29.23 -20.70 2.64
N ALA A 83 29.97 -19.63 2.32
CA ALA A 83 31.41 -19.69 2.16
C ALA A 83 32.14 -20.07 3.47
N ALA A 84 31.70 -19.53 4.61
CA ALA A 84 32.26 -19.86 5.91
C ALA A 84 31.99 -21.33 6.29
N VAL A 85 30.76 -21.81 6.08
CA VAL A 85 30.38 -23.23 6.28
C VAL A 85 31.24 -24.14 5.38
N GLY A 86 31.36 -23.81 4.09
CA GLY A 86 32.19 -24.58 3.15
C GLY A 86 33.67 -24.61 3.55
N SER A 87 34.21 -23.51 4.07
CA SER A 87 35.59 -23.46 4.60
C SER A 87 35.75 -24.30 5.86
N ALA A 88 34.77 -24.25 6.78
CA ALA A 88 34.78 -25.08 7.98
C ALA A 88 34.78 -26.57 7.61
N GLN A 89 33.87 -27.00 6.74
CA GLN A 89 33.74 -28.39 6.30
C GLN A 89 34.95 -28.90 5.51
N SER A 90 35.49 -28.10 4.59
CA SER A 90 36.57 -28.54 3.70
C SER A 90 37.98 -28.47 4.31
N ARG A 91 38.21 -27.56 5.27
CA ARG A 91 39.55 -27.29 5.80
C ARG A 91 39.65 -27.47 7.30
N LEU A 92 38.71 -26.90 8.04
CA LEU A 92 38.81 -26.81 9.49
C LEU A 92 38.45 -28.14 10.18
N LEU A 93 37.32 -28.75 9.83
CA LEU A 93 36.91 -30.04 10.40
C LEU A 93 37.89 -31.18 10.10
N PRO A 94 38.42 -31.36 8.86
CA PRO A 94 39.40 -32.41 8.60
C PRO A 94 40.71 -32.20 9.35
N GLN A 95 41.16 -30.94 9.50
CA GLN A 95 42.33 -30.63 10.33
C GLN A 95 42.07 -30.93 11.81
N GLY A 96 40.90 -30.58 12.32
CA GLY A 96 40.46 -30.91 13.68
C GLY A 96 40.43 -32.43 13.92
N ARG A 97 39.87 -33.21 12.97
CA ARG A 97 39.85 -34.69 13.04
C ARG A 97 41.26 -35.27 13.08
N ARG A 98 42.16 -34.84 12.17
CA ARG A 98 43.56 -35.30 12.16
C ARG A 98 44.29 -34.96 13.46
N PHE A 99 44.05 -33.78 14.03
CA PHE A 99 44.64 -33.39 15.31
C PHE A 99 44.11 -34.27 16.45
N ALA A 100 42.80 -34.52 16.48
CA ALA A 100 42.16 -35.36 17.48
C ALA A 100 42.68 -36.82 17.42
N GLU A 101 42.84 -37.36 16.20
CA GLU A 101 43.48 -38.66 15.95
C GLU A 101 44.91 -38.72 16.53
N LEU A 102 45.74 -37.70 16.27
CA LEU A 102 47.10 -37.62 16.83
C LEU A 102 47.11 -37.47 18.36
N ALA A 103 46.10 -36.83 18.93
CA ALA A 103 45.93 -36.66 20.37
C ALA A 103 45.27 -37.86 21.07
N GLY A 104 44.88 -38.91 20.33
CA GLY A 104 44.15 -40.06 20.86
C GLY A 104 42.72 -39.75 21.34
N GLN A 105 42.14 -38.64 20.89
CA GLN A 105 40.79 -38.21 21.21
C GLN A 105 39.89 -38.39 19.98
N SER A 106 38.80 -39.15 20.11
CA SER A 106 37.82 -39.33 19.03
C SER A 106 36.54 -38.57 19.39
N GLY A 107 36.38 -37.35 18.85
CA GLY A 107 35.15 -36.58 18.97
C GLY A 107 34.60 -36.21 17.61
N GLU A 108 33.34 -36.55 17.33
CA GLU A 108 32.64 -36.09 16.13
C GLU A 108 32.23 -34.62 16.32
N ILE A 109 32.68 -33.76 15.39
CA ILE A 109 32.24 -32.37 15.31
C ILE A 109 31.09 -32.33 14.31
N ASP A 110 29.87 -32.16 14.83
CA ASP A 110 28.66 -31.97 14.04
C ASP A 110 28.53 -30.50 13.64
N VAL A 111 28.37 -30.23 12.34
CA VAL A 111 28.13 -28.88 11.82
C VAL A 111 26.76 -28.92 11.18
N SER A 112 25.81 -28.26 11.85
CA SER A 112 24.39 -28.19 11.48
C SER A 112 24.16 -27.87 10.00
N ASP A 113 23.08 -28.45 9.46
CA ASP A 113 22.65 -28.35 8.07
C ASP A 113 22.55 -26.92 7.52
N GLN A 114 22.88 -26.79 6.24
CA GLN A 114 22.92 -25.53 5.50
C GLN A 114 21.54 -24.87 5.45
N ILE A 115 21.50 -23.54 5.55
CA ILE A 115 20.32 -22.75 5.20
C ILE A 115 20.30 -22.64 3.67
N ASP A 116 19.61 -23.59 3.02
CA ASP A 116 19.43 -23.65 1.56
C ASP A 116 18.16 -22.90 1.09
N GLU A 117 17.68 -21.91 1.85
CA GLU A 117 16.53 -21.08 1.46
C GLU A 117 16.97 -19.83 0.68
N VAL A 118 16.57 -19.75 -0.57
CA VAL A 118 16.73 -18.57 -1.43
C VAL A 118 15.79 -17.47 -0.93
N VAL A 119 16.31 -16.25 -0.77
CA VAL A 119 15.51 -15.06 -0.42
C VAL A 119 14.46 -14.84 -1.52
N ARG A 120 13.17 -14.81 -1.15
CA ARG A 120 12.09 -14.50 -2.12
C ARG A 120 12.27 -13.10 -2.69
N GLU A 121 12.25 -12.99 -4.01
CA GLU A 121 12.13 -11.71 -4.69
C GLU A 121 10.68 -11.21 -4.59
N ILE A 122 10.52 -9.89 -4.48
CA ILE A 122 9.20 -9.26 -4.58
C ILE A 122 8.88 -9.11 -6.06
N GLU A 123 7.93 -9.90 -6.56
CA GLU A 123 7.32 -9.64 -7.86
C GLU A 123 6.45 -8.39 -7.75
N VAL A 124 6.81 -7.33 -8.49
CA VAL A 124 5.93 -6.19 -8.72
C VAL A 124 4.87 -6.67 -9.71
N GLY A 125 3.68 -7.01 -9.22
CA GLY A 125 2.55 -7.40 -10.06
C GLY A 125 2.23 -6.30 -11.07
N GLU A 126 2.08 -6.70 -12.34
CA GLU A 126 1.55 -5.86 -13.43
C GLU A 126 0.11 -5.41 -13.15
#